data_AF-A0A3F3GWQ5-F1
#
_entry.id   AF-A0A3F3GWQ5-F1
#
_cell.length_a   1.000
_cell.length_b   1.000
_cell.length_c   1.000
_cell.angle_alpha   90.00
_cell.angle_beta   90.00
_cell.angle_gamma   90.00
#
_symmetry.space_group_name_H-M   'P 1'
#
loop_
_entity.id
_entity.type
_entity.pdbx_description
1 polymer ?
#
loop_
_entity_poly.entity_id
_entity_poly.type
_entity_poly.pdbx_seq_one_letter_code
_entity_poly.pdbx_strand_id
1 'polypeptide(L)'
;MGFVHTSLYISFPVMAGGVGAGIVPLSTIYGSALGVPAGPILSQLFPALVLSNLLAIIGAGLLVKNTEQSAWNGHGDLLKTTGEMKATKAQPVKIEFERLLVGMMVAMAFYLIGLMLHHLLPSSNAFAFLILVAIVAKASNLVPTYYEQSAVLFGQLIVQTMTKALLAGGGLALLDLSALLETLTWQLAICVIVSVVTIALVAGYLGKVFGLYPVESAVTAGLVNNSMGGTGNVAVLSAANRMNLIAFAQMGNRIGGAIVLVIAGFFVTVFA
;
A
#
# COMPACT_ATOMS: atom_id res chain seq x y z
N MET A 1 -21.32 16.89 8.61
CA MET A 1 -20.96 16.76 7.19
C MET A 1 -22.04 15.93 6.50
N GLY A 2 -22.42 16.28 5.27
CA GLY A 2 -23.40 15.50 4.49
C GLY A 2 -22.77 14.27 3.84
N PHE A 3 -23.58 13.26 3.53
CA PHE A 3 -23.14 11.98 2.95
C PHE A 3 -22.25 12.15 1.71
N VAL A 4 -22.73 12.92 0.73
CA VAL A 4 -22.00 13.18 -0.53
C VAL A 4 -20.62 13.79 -0.28
N HIS A 5 -20.54 14.79 0.62
CA HIS A 5 -19.28 15.44 0.94
C HIS A 5 -18.31 14.48 1.65
N THR A 6 -18.78 13.69 2.61
CA THR A 6 -17.92 12.72 3.31
C THR A 6 -17.42 11.63 2.37
N SER A 7 -18.26 11.13 1.46
CA SER A 7 -17.84 10.15 0.46
C SER A 7 -16.76 10.72 -0.47
N LEU A 8 -17.01 11.91 -1.04
CA LEU A 8 -16.12 12.52 -2.03
C LEU A 8 -14.79 12.99 -1.43
N TYR A 9 -14.82 13.65 -0.27
CA TYR A 9 -13.66 14.35 0.28
C TYR A 9 -12.95 13.60 1.43
N ILE A 10 -13.52 12.50 1.92
CA ILE A 10 -12.92 11.70 2.99
C ILE A 10 -12.78 10.24 2.57
N SER A 11 -13.86 9.53 2.30
CA SER A 11 -13.80 8.07 2.08
C SER A 11 -13.07 7.67 0.80
N PHE A 12 -13.44 8.23 -0.36
CA PHE A 12 -12.74 7.89 -1.62
C PHE A 12 -11.27 8.32 -1.61
N PRO A 13 -10.88 9.52 -1.16
CA PRO A 13 -9.48 9.93 -1.06
C PRO A 13 -8.63 8.99 -0.23
N VAL A 14 -9.17 8.58 0.92
CA VAL A 14 -8.52 7.65 1.83
C VAL A 14 -8.32 6.27 1.18
N MET A 15 -9.21 5.86 0.28
CA MET A 15 -9.15 4.57 -0.41
C MET A 15 -8.45 4.58 -1.77
N ALA A 16 -8.14 5.75 -2.33
CA ALA A 16 -7.73 5.91 -3.74
C ALA A 16 -6.28 5.48 -4.04
N GLY A 17 -5.53 4.96 -3.07
CA GLY A 17 -4.17 4.47 -3.31
C GLY A 17 -3.07 5.53 -3.24
N GLY A 18 -3.28 6.56 -2.40
CA GLY A 18 -2.27 7.56 -2.04
C GLY A 18 -2.27 8.82 -2.90
N VAL A 19 -1.13 9.53 -2.94
CA VAL A 19 -1.04 10.85 -3.58
C VAL A 19 -1.06 10.74 -5.11
N GLY A 20 0.00 10.19 -5.70
CA GLY A 20 0.21 10.25 -7.15
C GLY A 20 -0.73 9.39 -7.99
N ALA A 21 -1.30 8.31 -7.43
CA ALA A 21 -2.25 7.44 -8.13
C ALA A 21 -3.67 7.49 -7.54
N GLY A 22 -3.88 8.30 -6.50
CA GLY A 22 -5.17 8.44 -5.85
C GLY A 22 -5.69 9.87 -5.91
N ILE A 23 -5.35 10.70 -4.93
CA ILE A 23 -5.96 12.03 -4.79
C ILE A 23 -5.64 12.99 -5.96
N VAL A 24 -4.51 12.82 -6.67
CA VAL A 24 -4.17 13.62 -7.87
C VAL A 24 -5.09 13.30 -9.06
N PRO A 25 -5.24 12.05 -9.51
CA PRO A 25 -6.23 11.74 -10.54
C PRO A 25 -7.67 11.98 -10.04
N LEU A 26 -7.96 11.73 -8.77
CA LEU A 26 -9.29 11.97 -8.19
C LEU A 26 -9.69 13.45 -8.24
N SER A 27 -8.76 14.37 -7.95
CA SER A 27 -9.04 15.81 -8.04
C SER A 27 -9.28 16.26 -9.47
N THR A 28 -8.66 15.61 -10.45
CA THR A 28 -8.89 15.87 -11.88
C THR A 28 -10.27 15.38 -12.32
N ILE A 29 -10.70 14.20 -11.85
CA ILE A 29 -12.03 13.64 -12.10
C ILE A 29 -13.11 14.57 -11.52
N TYR A 30 -12.96 14.97 -10.26
CA TYR A 30 -13.91 15.86 -9.60
C TYR A 30 -13.92 17.25 -10.24
N GLY A 31 -12.75 17.80 -10.58
CA GLY A 31 -12.66 19.11 -11.23
C GLY A 31 -13.36 19.13 -12.58
N SER A 32 -13.22 18.05 -13.34
CA SER A 32 -13.91 17.88 -14.63
C SER A 32 -15.43 17.77 -14.45
N ALA A 33 -15.90 17.05 -13.42
CA ALA A 33 -17.33 16.89 -13.14
C ALA A 33 -17.97 18.18 -12.59
N LEU A 34 -17.25 18.92 -11.73
CA LEU A 34 -17.76 20.09 -11.01
C LEU A 34 -17.46 21.42 -11.72
N GLY A 35 -16.73 21.40 -12.84
CA GLY A 35 -16.35 22.60 -13.59
C GLY A 35 -15.37 23.53 -12.86
N VAL A 36 -14.60 23.00 -11.91
CA VAL A 36 -13.62 23.76 -11.12
C VAL A 36 -12.19 23.22 -11.33
N PRO A 37 -11.15 24.04 -11.16
CA PRO A 37 -9.77 23.56 -11.26
C PRO A 37 -9.45 22.44 -10.25
N ALA A 38 -8.61 21.50 -10.65
CA ALA A 38 -8.22 20.35 -9.81
C ALA A 38 -7.37 20.74 -8.58
N GLY A 39 -6.66 21.86 -8.63
CA GLY A 39 -5.78 22.32 -7.55
C GLY A 39 -6.51 22.52 -6.21
N PRO A 40 -7.54 23.38 -6.14
CA PRO A 40 -8.35 23.57 -4.94
C PRO A 40 -8.97 22.28 -4.40
N ILE A 41 -9.43 21.38 -5.27
CA ILE A 41 -9.94 20.07 -4.85
C ILE A 41 -8.83 19.25 -4.21
N LEU A 42 -7.67 19.15 -4.85
CA LEU A 42 -6.53 18.40 -4.33
C LEU A 42 -6.15 18.85 -2.91
N SER A 43 -6.13 20.15 -2.66
CA SER A 43 -5.87 20.73 -1.33
C SER A 43 -6.91 20.30 -0.29
N GLN A 44 -8.16 20.05 -0.67
CA GLN A 44 -9.20 19.55 0.23
C GLN A 44 -9.11 18.04 0.50
N LEU A 45 -8.60 17.25 -0.46
CA LEU A 45 -8.43 15.80 -0.30
C LEU A 45 -7.21 15.44 0.56
N PHE A 46 -6.19 16.30 0.55
CA PHE A 46 -4.88 16.03 1.16
C PHE A 46 -4.95 15.77 2.68
N PRO A 47 -5.65 16.58 3.50
CA PRO A 47 -5.70 16.40 4.94
C PRO A 47 -6.26 15.05 5.39
N ALA A 48 -7.36 14.60 4.76
CA ALA A 48 -7.99 13.32 5.07
C ALA A 48 -7.02 12.15 4.82
N LEU A 49 -6.26 12.21 3.73
CA LEU A 49 -5.26 11.21 3.37
C LEU A 49 -4.10 11.17 4.38
N VAL A 50 -3.55 12.32 4.76
CA VAL A 50 -2.44 12.40 5.72
C VAL A 50 -2.87 11.83 7.08
N LEU A 51 -4.04 12.25 7.58
CA LEU A 51 -4.56 11.78 8.86
C LEU A 51 -4.86 10.27 8.83
N SER A 52 -5.45 9.79 7.74
CA SER A 52 -5.71 8.36 7.54
C SER A 52 -4.41 7.55 7.53
N ASN A 53 -3.38 8.03 6.84
CA ASN A 53 -2.08 7.37 6.79
C ASN A 53 -1.46 7.24 8.19
N LEU A 54 -1.52 8.29 9.00
CA LEU A 54 -1.04 8.27 10.38
C LEU A 54 -1.81 7.23 11.22
N LEU A 55 -3.14 7.23 11.12
CA LEU A 55 -3.99 6.28 11.83
C LEU A 55 -3.80 4.84 11.34
N ALA A 56 -3.53 4.63 10.06
CA ALA A 56 -3.24 3.32 9.49
C ALA A 56 -1.92 2.75 10.01
N ILE A 57 -0.88 3.59 10.12
CA ILE A 57 0.43 3.19 10.67
C ILE A 57 0.28 2.77 12.14
N ILE A 58 -0.37 3.61 12.96
CA ILE A 58 -0.60 3.32 14.38
C ILE A 58 -1.49 2.08 14.52
N GLY A 59 -2.59 2.04 13.76
CA GLY A 59 -3.55 0.94 13.76
C GLY A 59 -2.92 -0.40 13.40
N ALA A 60 -1.97 -0.43 12.45
CA ALA A 60 -1.31 -1.66 12.04
C ALA A 60 -0.37 -2.21 13.11
N GLY A 61 0.41 -1.34 13.74
CA GLY A 61 1.27 -1.73 14.87
C GLY A 61 0.46 -2.22 16.07
N LEU A 62 -0.61 -1.52 16.43
CA LEU A 62 -1.50 -1.93 17.53
C LEU A 62 -2.25 -3.22 17.22
N LEU A 63 -2.78 -3.38 16.00
CA LEU A 63 -3.52 -4.57 15.60
C LEU A 63 -2.64 -5.81 15.71
N VAL A 64 -1.42 -5.79 15.17
CA VAL A 64 -0.51 -6.95 15.22
C VAL A 64 -0.06 -7.24 16.65
N LYS A 65 0.30 -6.21 17.42
CA LYS A 65 0.69 -6.37 18.83
C LYS A 65 -0.43 -6.98 19.68
N ASN A 66 -1.65 -6.52 19.50
CA ASN A 66 -2.80 -6.99 20.29
C ASN A 66 -3.30 -8.37 19.84
N THR A 67 -2.96 -8.81 18.63
CA THR A 67 -3.36 -10.11 18.07
C THR A 67 -2.21 -11.09 17.98
N GLU A 68 -1.07 -10.82 18.61
CA GLU A 68 0.14 -11.65 18.52
C GLU A 68 -0.11 -13.09 18.98
N GLN A 69 -0.97 -13.30 19.99
CA GLN A 69 -1.33 -14.63 20.51
C GLN A 69 -2.60 -15.21 19.87
N SER A 70 -3.23 -14.50 18.93
CA SER A 70 -4.52 -14.89 18.36
C SER A 70 -4.35 -15.86 17.19
N ALA A 71 -5.23 -16.85 17.09
CA ALA A 71 -5.33 -17.75 15.94
C ALA A 71 -5.70 -17.04 14.62
N TRP A 72 -6.07 -15.76 14.67
CA TRP A 72 -6.36 -14.94 13.49
C TRP A 72 -5.11 -14.29 12.88
N ASN A 73 -3.96 -14.41 13.56
CA ASN A 73 -2.67 -13.88 13.11
C ASN A 73 -1.89 -14.98 12.38
N GLY A 74 -1.50 -14.71 11.14
CA GLY A 74 -0.68 -15.56 10.30
C GLY A 74 0.82 -15.36 10.47
N HIS A 75 1.24 -14.47 11.38
CA HIS A 75 2.65 -14.19 11.70
C HIS A 75 3.51 -13.80 10.50
N GLY A 76 2.91 -13.22 9.46
CA GLY A 76 3.59 -12.92 8.20
C GLY A 76 3.02 -13.68 7.02
N ASP A 77 2.32 -14.79 7.23
CA ASP A 77 1.73 -15.56 6.15
C ASP A 77 0.29 -15.09 5.89
N LEU A 78 0.02 -14.60 4.67
CA LEU A 78 -1.33 -14.17 4.28
C LEU A 78 -2.24 -15.38 4.01
N LEU A 79 -1.68 -16.44 3.42
CA LEU A 79 -2.37 -17.68 3.08
C LEU A 79 -2.27 -18.68 4.23
N LYS A 80 -3.38 -19.34 4.56
CA LYS A 80 -3.40 -20.48 5.49
C LYS A 80 -2.88 -21.71 4.77
N THR A 81 -1.57 -21.83 4.67
CA THR A 81 -0.97 -22.97 3.98
C THR A 81 -1.20 -24.25 4.78
N THR A 82 -1.95 -25.18 4.20
CA THR A 82 -1.92 -26.60 4.61
C THR A 82 -0.63 -27.20 4.08
N GLY A 83 0.37 -27.38 4.94
CA GLY A 83 1.45 -28.34 4.73
C GLY A 83 2.62 -27.98 3.79
N GLU A 84 2.42 -27.42 2.59
CA GLU A 84 3.46 -27.57 1.54
C GLU A 84 4.02 -26.29 0.89
N MET A 85 3.41 -25.11 1.07
CA MET A 85 4.03 -23.82 0.71
C MET A 85 4.58 -23.12 1.95
N LYS A 86 5.53 -23.74 2.65
CA LYS A 86 6.49 -22.93 3.39
C LYS A 86 7.32 -22.24 2.32
N ALA A 87 7.15 -20.93 2.16
CA ALA A 87 8.19 -20.10 1.55
C ALA A 87 9.48 -20.56 2.22
N THR A 88 10.36 -21.21 1.44
CA THR A 88 11.57 -21.82 1.98
C THR A 88 12.25 -20.72 2.76
N LYS A 89 12.28 -20.82 4.10
CA LYS A 89 13.04 -19.87 4.93
C LYS A 89 14.41 -19.89 4.29
N ALA A 90 14.78 -18.78 3.66
CA ALA A 90 16.04 -18.67 2.97
C ALA A 90 17.07 -19.17 3.97
N GLN A 91 17.77 -20.26 3.60
CA GLN A 91 18.87 -20.74 4.41
C GLN A 91 19.77 -19.53 4.65
N PRO A 92 20.41 -19.41 5.84
CA PRO A 92 21.30 -18.30 6.10
C PRO A 92 22.46 -18.38 5.10
N VAL A 93 22.27 -17.73 3.96
CA VAL A 93 23.27 -17.57 2.92
C VAL A 93 24.33 -16.70 3.57
N LYS A 94 25.55 -17.21 3.67
CA LYS A 94 26.70 -16.39 4.06
C LYS A 94 26.63 -15.09 3.27
N ILE A 95 26.62 -13.96 3.98
CA ILE A 95 26.57 -12.65 3.35
C ILE A 95 27.87 -12.47 2.59
N GLU A 96 27.82 -12.74 1.29
CA GLU A 96 28.89 -12.46 0.34
C GLU A 96 28.56 -11.13 -0.33
N PHE A 97 29.49 -10.17 -0.24
CA PHE A 97 29.31 -8.82 -0.81
C PHE A 97 28.97 -8.88 -2.31
N GLU A 98 29.54 -9.82 -3.05
CA GLU A 98 29.24 -10.03 -4.47
C GLU A 98 27.75 -10.37 -4.70
N ARG A 99 27.17 -11.26 -3.87
CA ARG A 99 25.76 -11.65 -4.00
C ARG A 99 24.81 -10.50 -3.70
N LEU A 100 25.17 -9.59 -2.80
CA LEU A 100 24.40 -8.37 -2.54
C LEU A 100 24.35 -7.45 -3.76
N LEU A 101 25.51 -7.23 -4.41
CA LEU A 101 25.60 -6.41 -5.63
C LEU A 101 24.81 -7.04 -6.78
N VAL A 102 24.92 -8.36 -6.96
CA VAL A 102 24.13 -9.10 -7.94
C VAL A 102 22.64 -8.95 -7.64
N GLY A 103 22.22 -9.08 -6.39
CA GLY A 103 20.82 -8.90 -5.98
C GLY A 103 20.28 -7.50 -6.29
N MET A 104 21.09 -6.46 -6.05
CA MET A 104 20.76 -5.09 -6.42
C MET A 104 20.57 -4.93 -7.93
N MET A 105 21.49 -5.49 -8.73
CA MET A 105 21.43 -5.43 -10.19
C MET A 105 20.19 -6.15 -10.73
N VAL A 106 19.83 -7.30 -10.16
CA VAL A 106 18.60 -8.02 -10.51
C VAL A 106 17.37 -7.16 -10.19
N ALA A 107 17.28 -6.59 -8.99
CA ALA A 107 16.17 -5.72 -8.61
C ALA A 107 16.04 -4.50 -9.55
N MET A 108 17.16 -3.86 -9.91
CA MET A 108 17.19 -2.75 -10.85
C MET A 108 16.79 -3.15 -12.27
N ALA A 109 17.23 -4.32 -12.76
CA ALA A 109 16.83 -4.82 -14.07
C ALA A 109 15.31 -5.02 -14.19
N PHE A 110 14.70 -5.67 -13.19
CA PHE A 110 13.24 -5.85 -13.15
C PHE A 110 12.49 -4.51 -13.06
N TYR A 111 13.03 -3.53 -12.31
CA TYR A 111 12.46 -2.19 -12.26
C TYR A 111 12.55 -1.44 -13.58
N LEU A 112 13.70 -1.53 -14.27
CA LEU A 112 13.86 -0.95 -15.61
C LEU A 112 12.89 -1.55 -16.62
N ILE A 113 12.71 -2.88 -16.61
CA ILE A 113 11.72 -3.55 -17.46
C ILE A 113 10.31 -3.04 -17.13
N GLY A 114 9.97 -2.91 -15.84
CA GLY A 114 8.71 -2.33 -15.39
C GLY A 114 8.49 -0.89 -15.88
N LEU A 115 9.54 -0.06 -15.88
CA LEU A 115 9.52 1.30 -16.43
C LEU A 115 9.33 1.32 -17.95
N MET A 116 10.02 0.44 -18.68
CA MET A 116 9.87 0.33 -20.14
C MET A 116 8.43 -0.06 -20.51
N LEU A 117 7.85 -1.02 -19.79
CA LEU A 117 6.46 -1.43 -19.96
C LEU A 117 5.48 -0.30 -19.62
N HIS A 118 5.75 0.48 -18.57
CA HIS A 118 4.95 1.66 -18.25
C HIS A 118 4.96 2.70 -19.38
N HIS A 119 6.11 2.94 -20.02
CA HIS A 119 6.20 3.84 -21.17
C HIS A 119 5.44 3.33 -22.40
N LEU A 120 5.41 2.01 -22.62
CA LEU A 120 4.66 1.39 -23.72
C LEU A 120 3.15 1.35 -23.46
N LEU A 121 2.76 1.14 -22.19
CA LEU A 121 1.37 1.06 -21.74
C LEU A 121 1.16 2.00 -20.54
N PRO A 122 0.89 3.29 -20.78
CA PRO A 122 0.79 4.31 -19.72
C PRO A 122 -0.36 4.09 -18.73
N SER A 123 -1.28 3.18 -19.05
CA SER A 123 -2.47 2.85 -18.25
C SER A 123 -2.15 2.22 -16.89
N SER A 124 -0.93 1.76 -16.65
CA SER A 124 -0.55 1.08 -15.40
C SER A 124 0.84 1.49 -14.92
N ASN A 125 1.02 1.65 -13.60
CA ASN A 125 2.26 2.14 -13.01
C ASN A 125 3.42 1.11 -13.18
N ALA A 126 4.65 1.60 -13.35
CA ALA A 126 5.87 0.79 -13.46
C ALA A 126 6.03 -0.28 -12.36
N PHE A 127 5.61 0.00 -11.12
CA PHE A 127 5.65 -0.99 -10.03
C PHE A 127 4.69 -2.17 -10.26
N ALA A 128 3.53 -1.93 -10.86
CA ALA A 128 2.59 -3.01 -11.18
C ALA A 128 3.16 -3.92 -12.27
N PHE A 129 3.76 -3.33 -13.31
CA PHE A 129 4.47 -4.10 -14.35
C PHE A 129 5.68 -4.84 -13.80
N LEU A 130 6.47 -4.23 -12.90
CA LEU A 130 7.55 -4.92 -12.20
C LEU A 130 7.06 -6.20 -11.53
N ILE A 131 5.97 -6.13 -10.75
CA ILE A 131 5.43 -7.28 -10.04
C ILE A 131 4.93 -8.34 -11.04
N LEU A 132 4.21 -7.93 -12.07
CA LEU A 132 3.72 -8.84 -13.10
C LEU A 132 4.86 -9.58 -13.80
N VAL A 133 5.91 -8.87 -14.20
CA VAL A 133 7.11 -9.45 -14.81
C VAL A 133 7.82 -10.38 -13.84
N ALA A 134 7.95 -10.01 -12.56
CA ALA A 134 8.53 -10.88 -11.54
C ALA A 134 7.74 -12.18 -11.35
N ILE A 135 6.40 -12.11 -11.33
CA ILE A 135 5.52 -13.29 -11.23
C ILE A 135 5.67 -14.17 -12.47
N VAL A 136 5.62 -13.59 -13.67
CA VAL A 136 5.79 -14.35 -14.93
C VAL A 136 7.16 -15.02 -14.97
N ALA A 137 8.23 -14.27 -14.68
CA ALA A 137 9.59 -14.79 -14.68
C ALA A 137 9.79 -15.91 -13.65
N LYS A 138 9.12 -15.81 -12.49
CA LYS A 138 9.13 -16.85 -11.46
C LYS A 138 8.33 -18.08 -11.89
N ALA A 139 7.14 -17.89 -12.46
CA ALA A 139 6.27 -18.98 -12.92
C ALA A 139 6.90 -19.76 -14.10
N SER A 140 7.62 -19.07 -14.98
CA SER A 140 8.31 -19.68 -16.12
C SER A 140 9.71 -20.21 -15.78
N ASN A 141 10.16 -20.12 -14.51
CA ASN A 141 11.53 -20.46 -14.09
C ASN A 141 12.62 -19.82 -14.97
N LEU A 142 12.39 -18.57 -15.40
CA LEU A 142 13.29 -17.87 -16.33
C LEU A 142 14.59 -17.42 -15.64
N VAL A 143 14.52 -17.18 -14.32
CA VAL A 143 15.62 -16.65 -13.53
C VAL A 143 16.33 -17.79 -12.80
N PRO A 144 17.64 -17.99 -13.01
CA PRO A 144 18.39 -19.02 -12.29
C PRO A 144 18.37 -18.78 -10.77
N THR A 145 18.31 -19.87 -9.99
CA THR A 145 18.19 -19.85 -8.52
C THR A 145 19.23 -18.98 -7.83
N TYR A 146 20.44 -18.86 -8.39
CA TYR A 146 21.49 -17.99 -7.87
C TYR A 146 21.06 -16.52 -7.82
N TYR A 147 20.47 -16.00 -8.90
CA TYR A 147 20.03 -14.60 -9.00
C TYR A 147 18.81 -14.33 -8.13
N GLU A 148 17.89 -15.29 -8.03
CA GLU A 148 16.72 -15.18 -7.15
C GLU A 148 17.15 -15.05 -5.68
N GLN A 149 18.02 -15.94 -5.21
CA GLN A 149 18.51 -15.91 -3.84
C GLN A 149 19.30 -14.63 -3.54
N SER A 150 20.08 -14.15 -4.50
CA SER A 150 20.81 -12.89 -4.39
C SER A 150 19.86 -11.69 -4.27
N ALA A 151 18.79 -11.65 -5.06
CA ALA A 151 17.75 -10.61 -4.97
C ALA A 151 17.01 -10.65 -3.62
N VAL A 152 16.70 -11.86 -3.11
CA VAL A 152 16.10 -12.04 -1.77
C VAL A 152 17.05 -11.54 -0.68
N LEU A 153 18.34 -11.90 -0.75
CA LEU A 153 19.35 -11.46 0.22
C LEU A 153 19.49 -9.93 0.24
N PHE A 154 19.55 -9.29 -0.94
CA PHE A 154 19.56 -7.84 -1.06
C PHE A 154 18.28 -7.21 -0.47
N GLY A 155 17.11 -7.75 -0.80
CA GLY A 155 15.83 -7.29 -0.26
C GLY A 155 15.79 -7.36 1.27
N GLN A 156 16.26 -8.48 1.86
CA GLN A 156 16.34 -8.64 3.32
C GLN A 156 17.27 -7.60 3.95
N LEU A 157 18.44 -7.32 3.35
CA LEU A 157 19.36 -6.29 3.84
C LEU A 157 18.70 -4.91 3.86
N ILE A 158 18.03 -4.52 2.77
CA ILE A 158 17.34 -3.23 2.67
C ILE A 158 16.23 -3.13 3.72
N VAL A 159 15.43 -4.18 3.89
CA VAL A 159 14.36 -4.21 4.89
C VAL A 159 14.92 -4.10 6.32
N GLN A 160 16.05 -4.74 6.62
CA GLN A 160 16.64 -4.71 7.96
C GLN A 160 17.36 -3.39 8.27
N THR A 161 18.02 -2.77 7.30
CA THR A 161 18.89 -1.61 7.54
C THR A 161 18.28 -0.28 7.13
N MET A 162 17.61 -0.22 5.99
CA MET A 162 17.16 1.05 5.37
C MET A 162 15.72 1.41 5.73
N THR A 163 14.90 0.47 6.22
CA THR A 163 13.50 0.77 6.56
C THR A 163 13.38 1.92 7.55
N LYS A 164 14.19 1.95 8.62
CA LYS A 164 14.15 3.04 9.61
C LYS A 164 14.47 4.41 9.00
N ALA A 165 15.49 4.47 8.13
CA ALA A 165 15.87 5.69 7.43
C ALA A 165 14.78 6.15 6.45
N LEU A 166 14.16 5.19 5.74
CA LEU A 166 13.05 5.46 4.83
C LEU A 166 11.81 5.98 5.57
N LEU A 167 11.48 5.45 6.75
CA LEU A 167 10.38 5.95 7.57
C LEU A 167 10.65 7.36 8.09
N ALA A 168 11.87 7.63 8.56
CA ALA A 168 12.26 8.96 9.03
C ALA A 168 12.23 10.00 7.89
N GLY A 169 12.83 9.68 6.75
CA GLY A 169 12.82 10.55 5.57
C GLY A 169 11.42 10.73 4.98
N GLY A 170 10.65 9.64 4.88
CA GLY A 170 9.25 9.70 4.43
C GLY A 170 8.38 10.54 5.35
N GLY A 171 8.56 10.43 6.66
CA GLY A 171 7.88 11.28 7.64
C GLY A 171 8.21 12.76 7.45
N LEU A 172 9.49 13.12 7.36
CA LEU A 172 9.92 14.51 7.19
C LEU A 172 9.51 15.12 5.85
N ALA A 173 9.49 14.33 4.77
CA ALA A 173 9.22 14.83 3.43
C ALA A 173 7.73 14.85 3.04
N LEU A 174 6.92 13.95 3.62
CA LEU A 174 5.51 13.77 3.20
C LEU A 174 4.50 14.24 4.25
N LEU A 175 4.89 14.37 5.53
CA LEU A 175 4.00 14.88 6.57
C LEU A 175 4.15 16.40 6.70
N ASP A 176 3.23 17.13 6.10
CA ASP A 176 3.04 18.55 6.42
C ASP A 176 2.16 18.68 7.67
N LEU A 177 2.81 18.81 8.83
CA LEU A 177 2.11 18.92 10.10
C LEU A 177 1.33 20.24 10.23
N SER A 178 1.81 21.30 9.58
CA SER A 178 1.18 22.62 9.61
C SER A 178 -0.15 22.58 8.84
N ALA A 179 -0.13 22.07 7.61
CA ALA A 179 -1.34 21.91 6.80
C ALA A 179 -2.35 20.94 7.44
N LEU A 180 -1.87 19.89 8.12
CA LEU A 180 -2.73 18.98 8.86
C LEU A 180 -3.41 19.67 10.04
N LEU A 181 -2.68 20.45 10.84
CA LEU A 181 -3.24 21.14 12.01
C LEU A 181 -4.27 22.20 11.64
N GLU A 182 -4.05 22.93 10.54
CA GLU A 182 -4.98 23.97 10.06
C GLU A 182 -6.31 23.41 9.55
N THR A 183 -6.31 22.16 9.08
CA THR A 183 -7.48 21.49 8.50
C THR A 183 -8.10 20.44 9.43
N LEU A 184 -7.49 20.21 10.60
CA LEU A 184 -7.95 19.25 11.59
C LEU A 184 -9.21 19.77 12.30
N THR A 185 -10.37 19.29 11.85
CA THR A 185 -11.63 19.45 12.57
C THR A 185 -11.99 18.17 13.30
N TRP A 186 -12.73 18.28 14.42
CA TRP A 186 -13.17 17.09 15.15
C TRP A 186 -14.08 16.18 14.30
N GLN A 187 -14.87 16.76 13.40
CA GLN A 187 -15.71 16.01 12.46
C GLN A 187 -14.87 15.22 11.46
N LEU A 188 -13.84 15.84 10.88
CA LEU A 188 -12.90 15.15 9.97
C LEU A 188 -12.22 14.00 10.70
N ALA A 189 -11.72 14.24 11.92
CA ALA A 189 -11.03 13.22 12.70
C ALA A 189 -11.91 11.98 12.94
N ILE A 190 -13.16 12.16 13.37
CA ILE A 190 -14.09 11.04 13.56
C ILE A 190 -14.39 10.32 12.25
N CYS A 191 -14.65 11.05 11.16
CA CYS A 191 -14.94 10.43 9.87
C CYS A 191 -13.78 9.57 9.38
N VAL A 192 -12.54 10.07 9.52
CA VAL A 192 -11.34 9.33 9.11
C VAL A 192 -11.14 8.10 10.01
N ILE A 193 -11.28 8.22 11.34
CA ILE A 193 -11.17 7.08 12.26
C ILE A 193 -12.17 5.99 11.90
N VAL A 194 -13.45 6.37 11.72
CA VAL A 194 -14.51 5.43 11.34
C VAL A 194 -14.19 4.78 10.00
N SER A 195 -13.73 5.54 9.01
CA SER A 195 -13.33 5.01 7.69
C SER A 195 -12.21 3.97 7.81
N VAL A 196 -11.10 4.31 8.47
CA VAL A 196 -9.93 3.43 8.63
C VAL A 196 -10.32 2.14 9.35
N VAL A 197 -11.06 2.25 10.46
CA VAL A 197 -11.52 1.09 11.24
C VAL A 197 -12.47 0.22 10.42
N THR A 198 -13.43 0.83 9.73
CA THR A 198 -14.41 0.08 8.91
C THR A 198 -13.71 -0.69 7.80
N ILE A 199 -12.80 -0.03 7.06
CA ILE A 199 -12.07 -0.67 5.96
C ILE A 199 -11.19 -1.81 6.49
N ALA A 200 -10.49 -1.62 7.62
CA ALA A 200 -9.68 -2.67 8.23
C ALA A 200 -10.51 -3.87 8.68
N LEU A 201 -11.67 -3.64 9.32
CA LEU A 201 -12.58 -4.69 9.76
C LEU A 201 -13.18 -5.46 8.58
N VAL A 202 -13.64 -4.76 7.54
CA VAL A 202 -14.19 -5.37 6.33
C VAL A 202 -13.13 -6.18 5.60
N ALA A 203 -11.91 -5.65 5.46
CA ALA A 203 -10.80 -6.39 4.85
C ALA A 203 -10.43 -7.65 5.64
N GLY A 204 -10.39 -7.57 6.98
CA GLY A 204 -10.16 -8.74 7.83
C GLY A 204 -11.27 -9.78 7.74
N TYR A 205 -12.53 -9.33 7.72
CA TYR A 205 -13.69 -10.20 7.58
C TYR A 205 -13.73 -10.89 6.21
N LEU A 206 -13.60 -10.14 5.11
CA LEU A 206 -13.55 -10.70 3.77
C LEU A 206 -12.36 -11.63 3.60
N GLY A 207 -11.19 -11.25 4.13
CA GLY A 207 -10.02 -12.14 4.17
C GLY A 207 -10.33 -13.48 4.83
N LYS A 208 -11.06 -13.48 5.95
CA LYS A 208 -11.52 -14.70 6.62
C LYS A 208 -12.41 -15.55 5.71
N VAL A 209 -13.36 -14.92 5.01
CA VAL A 209 -14.29 -15.59 4.07
C VAL A 209 -13.53 -16.23 2.91
N PHE A 210 -12.50 -15.57 2.39
CA PHE A 210 -11.63 -16.10 1.33
C PHE A 210 -10.53 -17.06 1.84
N GLY A 211 -10.57 -17.47 3.11
CA GLY A 211 -9.62 -18.43 3.67
C GLY A 211 -8.25 -17.86 4.05
N LEU A 212 -8.07 -16.53 4.01
CA LEU A 212 -6.84 -15.84 4.43
C LEU A 212 -6.81 -15.64 5.96
N TYR A 213 -5.64 -15.27 6.48
CA TYR A 213 -5.55 -14.80 7.86
C TYR A 213 -6.19 -13.40 8.01
N PRO A 214 -7.16 -13.24 8.93
CA PRO A 214 -7.88 -11.96 9.09
C PRO A 214 -6.98 -10.78 9.44
N VAL A 215 -5.97 -10.98 10.28
CA VAL A 215 -5.06 -9.89 10.70
C VAL A 215 -4.21 -9.43 9.52
N GLU A 216 -3.61 -10.36 8.77
CA GLU A 216 -2.82 -10.07 7.59
C GLU A 216 -3.66 -9.43 6.50
N SER A 217 -4.92 -9.84 6.34
CA SER A 217 -5.85 -9.23 5.38
C SER A 217 -6.24 -7.81 5.79
N ALA A 218 -6.53 -7.58 7.07
CA ALA A 218 -6.81 -6.25 7.62
C ALA A 218 -5.62 -5.31 7.45
N VAL A 219 -4.39 -5.79 7.62
CA VAL A 219 -3.17 -5.00 7.39
C VAL A 219 -2.96 -4.75 5.91
N THR A 220 -2.91 -5.79 5.07
CA THR A 220 -2.46 -5.71 3.66
C THR A 220 -3.50 -5.14 2.70
N ALA A 221 -4.78 -5.45 2.89
CA ALA A 221 -5.87 -4.97 2.04
C ALA A 221 -6.66 -3.83 2.70
N GLY A 222 -6.62 -3.71 4.03
CA GLY A 222 -7.31 -2.67 4.76
C GLY A 222 -6.43 -1.46 5.04
N LEU A 223 -5.58 -1.55 6.07
CA LEU A 223 -4.79 -0.43 6.59
C LEU A 223 -3.80 0.11 5.54
N VAL A 224 -3.19 -0.77 4.75
CA VAL A 224 -2.34 -0.33 3.64
C VAL A 224 -3.12 0.47 2.60
N ASN A 225 -4.38 0.10 2.32
CA ASN A 225 -5.23 0.84 1.38
C ASN A 225 -5.62 2.23 1.92
N ASN A 226 -5.54 2.44 3.23
CA ASN A 226 -5.78 3.72 3.91
C ASN A 226 -4.52 4.61 3.99
N SER A 227 -3.42 4.18 3.38
CA SER A 227 -2.10 4.83 3.48
C SER A 227 -1.76 5.68 2.26
N MET A 228 -0.70 6.47 2.34
CA MET A 228 -0.20 7.34 1.26
C MET A 228 0.47 6.60 0.09
N GLY A 229 -0.12 5.51 -0.38
CA GLY A 229 0.41 4.75 -1.52
C GLY A 229 1.73 4.05 -1.18
N GLY A 230 2.66 3.96 -2.12
CA GLY A 230 3.88 3.14 -1.95
C GLY A 230 4.70 3.43 -0.68
N THR A 231 4.85 4.70 -0.28
CA THR A 231 5.57 5.09 0.94
C THR A 231 4.76 4.78 2.20
N GLY A 232 3.44 5.01 2.16
CA GLY A 232 2.51 4.62 3.21
C GLY A 232 2.49 3.09 3.42
N ASN A 233 2.47 2.30 2.35
CA ASN A 233 2.52 0.85 2.41
C ASN A 233 3.74 0.37 3.21
N VAL A 234 4.92 0.95 2.93
CA VAL A 234 6.15 0.61 3.65
C VAL A 234 6.04 0.98 5.12
N ALA A 235 5.47 2.15 5.45
CA ALA A 235 5.26 2.57 6.82
C ALA A 235 4.32 1.64 7.60
N VAL A 236 3.15 1.34 7.03
CA VAL A 236 2.15 0.46 7.64
C VAL A 236 2.71 -0.95 7.84
N LEU A 237 3.34 -1.54 6.82
CA LEU A 237 3.90 -2.88 6.91
C LEU A 237 5.12 -2.95 7.82
N SER A 238 5.93 -1.89 7.89
CA SER A 238 7.03 -1.83 8.85
C SER A 238 6.51 -1.75 10.28
N ALA A 239 5.48 -0.94 10.54
CA ALA A 239 4.88 -0.84 11.87
C ALA A 239 4.25 -2.17 12.32
N ALA A 240 3.70 -2.94 11.37
CA ALA A 240 3.15 -4.27 11.60
C ALA A 240 4.21 -5.39 11.65
N ASN A 241 5.48 -5.13 11.31
CA ASN A 241 6.50 -6.16 11.08
C ASN A 241 6.04 -7.23 10.06
N ARG A 242 5.54 -6.78 8.91
CA ARG A 242 4.95 -7.58 7.81
C ARG A 242 5.51 -7.20 6.43
N MET A 243 6.76 -6.76 6.36
CA MET A 243 7.36 -6.27 5.11
C MET A 243 7.39 -7.31 3.99
N ASN A 244 7.39 -8.60 4.34
CA ASN A 244 7.28 -9.70 3.38
C ASN A 244 5.96 -9.69 2.57
N LEU A 245 4.94 -8.96 3.02
CA LEU A 245 3.66 -8.81 2.32
C LEU A 245 3.59 -7.59 1.39
N ILE A 246 4.70 -6.87 1.19
CA ILE A 246 4.73 -5.63 0.41
C ILE A 246 4.22 -5.79 -1.02
N ALA A 247 4.49 -6.93 -1.66
CA ALA A 247 4.00 -7.21 -3.01
C ALA A 247 2.47 -7.28 -3.09
N PHE A 248 1.83 -7.96 -2.14
CA PHE A 248 0.36 -8.03 -2.05
C PHE A 248 -0.23 -6.66 -1.78
N ALA A 249 0.37 -5.92 -0.85
CA ALA A 249 -0.06 -4.58 -0.48
C ALA A 249 0.07 -3.59 -1.65
N GLN A 250 1.14 -3.68 -2.45
CA GLN A 250 1.30 -2.86 -3.64
C GLN A 250 0.32 -3.24 -4.75
N MET A 251 0.10 -4.53 -5.03
CA MET A 251 -0.92 -4.95 -6.01
C MET A 251 -2.31 -4.49 -5.59
N GLY A 252 -2.68 -4.74 -4.33
CA GLY A 252 -3.96 -4.35 -3.75
C GLY A 252 -4.21 -2.85 -3.87
N ASN A 253 -3.23 -2.02 -3.47
CA ASN A 253 -3.41 -0.57 -3.50
C ASN A 253 -3.51 0.00 -4.93
N ARG A 254 -2.93 -0.69 -5.93
CA ARG A 254 -3.02 -0.29 -7.34
C ARG A 254 -4.36 -0.66 -7.97
N ILE A 255 -4.79 -1.91 -7.80
CA ILE A 255 -6.06 -2.39 -8.34
C ILE A 255 -7.23 -1.73 -7.59
N GLY A 256 -7.18 -1.73 -6.27
CA GLY A 256 -8.17 -1.09 -5.40
C GLY A 256 -8.29 0.41 -5.66
N GLY A 257 -7.15 1.12 -5.75
CA GLY A 257 -7.14 2.55 -6.08
C GLY A 257 -7.81 2.84 -7.42
N ALA A 258 -7.50 2.09 -8.48
CA ALA A 258 -8.13 2.27 -9.79
C ALA A 258 -9.65 2.05 -9.75
N ILE A 259 -10.12 1.02 -9.03
CA ILE A 259 -11.55 0.75 -8.84
C ILE A 259 -12.22 1.93 -8.11
N VAL A 260 -11.59 2.45 -7.06
CA VAL A 260 -12.11 3.60 -6.30
C VAL A 260 -12.22 4.84 -7.17
N LEU A 261 -11.25 5.12 -8.05
CA LEU A 261 -11.32 6.25 -8.97
C LEU A 261 -12.52 6.15 -9.92
N VAL A 262 -12.79 4.97 -10.45
CA VAL A 262 -13.95 4.73 -11.34
C VAL A 262 -15.26 4.95 -10.58
N ILE A 263 -15.37 4.37 -9.39
CA ILE A 263 -16.57 4.51 -8.53
C ILE A 263 -16.77 5.98 -8.16
N ALA A 264 -15.72 6.68 -7.76
CA ALA A 264 -15.79 8.07 -7.34
C ALA A 264 -16.15 8.99 -8.52
N GLY A 265 -15.64 8.71 -9.72
CA GLY A 265 -16.02 9.40 -10.95
C GLY A 265 -17.50 9.26 -11.28
N PHE A 266 -18.03 8.04 -11.20
CA PHE A 266 -19.47 7.83 -11.38
C PHE A 266 -20.28 8.52 -10.28
N PHE A 267 -19.83 8.42 -9.02
CA PHE A 267 -20.52 8.99 -7.87
C PHE A 267 -20.61 10.52 -7.95
N VAL A 268 -19.51 11.21 -8.31
CA VAL A 268 -19.53 12.67 -8.42
C VAL A 268 -20.47 13.13 -9.53
N THR A 269 -20.53 12.44 -10.66
CA THR A 269 -21.41 12.82 -11.78
C THR A 269 -22.89 12.62 -11.49
N VAL A 270 -23.24 11.67 -10.62
CA VAL A 270 -24.64 11.35 -10.30
C VAL A 270 -25.17 12.17 -9.11
N PHE A 271 -24.31 12.43 -8.11
CA PHE A 271 -24.74 12.96 -6.82
C PHE A 271 -24.25 14.38 -6.51
N ALA A 272 -23.38 14.96 -7.33
CA ALA A 272 -22.87 16.32 -7.16
C ALA A 272 -23.07 17.15 -8.44
#